data_AF-A0A6I2T3D4-F1
#
_entry.id   AF-A0A6I2T3D4-F1
#
_cell.length_a   1.000
_cell.length_b   1.000
_cell.length_c   1.000
_cell.angle_alpha   90.00
_cell.angle_beta   90.00
_cell.angle_gamma   90.00
#
_symmetry.space_group_name_H-M   'P 1'
#
loop_
_entity.id
_entity.type
_entity.pdbx_description
1 polymer ?
#
loop_
_entity_poly.entity_id
_entity_poly.type
_entity_poly.pdbx_seq_one_letter_code
_entity_poly.pdbx_strand_id
1 'polypeptide(L)'
;ELQRQCLEGMADWMDVNSPSIHDVEPVPGASPSGEGDGEPWVRWTGDGKSVYAVVDAAGRVPLRIAADAVDADSAVTLGGSAVAVDADGDVLTADVPASEVAGPQVVHFVRR
;
A
#
# COMPACT_ATOMS: atom_id res chain seq x y z
N GLU A 1 10.32 -14.42 -24.98
CA GLU A 1 9.06 -14.84 -24.34
C GLU A 1 8.97 -14.40 -22.88
N LEU A 2 9.86 -14.85 -21.97
CA LEU A 2 9.82 -14.43 -20.56
C LEU A 2 9.79 -12.90 -20.35
N GLN A 3 10.66 -12.16 -21.04
CA GLN A 3 10.69 -10.68 -20.95
C GLN A 3 9.35 -10.03 -21.34
N ARG A 4 8.67 -10.58 -22.36
CA ARG A 4 7.35 -10.08 -22.79
C ARG A 4 6.31 -10.29 -21.70
N GLN A 5 6.26 -11.50 -21.13
CA GLN A 5 5.34 -11.84 -20.04
C GLN A 5 5.59 -10.98 -18.79
N CYS A 6 6.85 -10.71 -18.45
CA CYS A 6 7.17 -9.80 -17.34
C CYS A 6 6.65 -8.38 -17.59
N LEU A 7 6.85 -7.84 -18.80
CA LEU A 7 6.38 -6.50 -19.14
C LEU A 7 4.84 -6.42 -19.16
N GLU A 8 4.17 -7.45 -19.68
CA GLU A 8 2.71 -7.54 -19.68
C GLU A 8 2.16 -7.61 -18.25
N GLY A 9 2.72 -8.47 -17.39
CA GLY A 9 2.29 -8.54 -15.98
C GLY A 9 2.53 -7.24 -15.21
N MET A 10 3.65 -6.55 -15.48
CA MET A 10 3.89 -5.22 -14.90
C MET A 10 2.91 -4.18 -15.43
N ALA A 11 2.54 -4.25 -16.71
CA ALA A 11 1.53 -3.36 -17.30
C ALA A 11 0.15 -3.59 -16.69
N ASP A 12 -0.27 -4.85 -16.53
CA ASP A 12 -1.54 -5.21 -15.88
C ASP A 12 -1.59 -4.69 -14.43
N TRP A 13 -0.49 -4.81 -13.69
CA TRP A 13 -0.40 -4.27 -12.34
C TRP A 13 -0.48 -2.73 -12.32
N MET A 14 0.21 -2.07 -13.25
CA MET A 14 0.24 -0.60 -13.35
C MET A 14 -1.09 0.00 -13.82
N ASP A 15 -1.90 -0.72 -14.60
CA ASP A 15 -3.22 -0.26 -15.05
C ASP A 15 -4.12 0.13 -13.87
N VAL A 16 -4.00 -0.59 -12.75
CA VAL A 16 -4.72 -0.30 -11.50
C VAL A 16 -3.90 0.59 -10.57
N ASN A 17 -2.61 0.29 -10.40
CA ASN A 17 -1.82 0.83 -9.28
C ASN A 17 -0.92 2.01 -9.62
N SER A 18 -0.86 2.45 -10.89
CA SER A 18 -0.01 3.55 -11.32
C SER A 18 -0.17 4.89 -10.56
N PRO A 19 -1.34 5.26 -9.98
CA PRO A 19 -1.45 6.45 -9.14
C PRO A 19 -0.53 6.45 -7.91
N SER A 20 -0.09 5.26 -7.46
CA SER A 20 0.83 5.11 -6.33
C SER A 20 2.30 5.17 -6.71
N ILE A 21 2.63 5.34 -8.00
CA ILE A 21 3.99 5.29 -8.53
C ILE A 21 4.33 6.55 -9.32
N HIS A 22 3.41 7.06 -10.14
CA HIS A 22 3.63 8.25 -10.95
C HIS A 22 3.30 9.52 -10.17
N ASP A 23 4.15 10.55 -10.30
CA ASP A 23 3.95 11.88 -9.70
C ASP A 23 3.75 11.87 -8.18
N VAL A 24 4.39 10.91 -7.51
CA VAL A 24 4.39 10.77 -6.05
C VAL A 24 5.81 10.88 -5.50
N GLU A 25 5.89 11.21 -4.22
CA GLU A 25 7.12 11.39 -3.46
C GLU A 25 7.18 10.41 -2.27
N PRO A 26 8.36 10.20 -1.68
CA PRO A 26 8.46 9.50 -0.39
C PRO A 26 7.60 10.19 0.69
N VAL A 27 6.93 9.40 1.53
CA VAL A 27 6.07 9.93 2.60
C VAL A 27 6.90 10.22 3.87
N PRO A 28 7.04 11.49 4.28
CA PRO A 28 7.78 11.81 5.51
C PRO A 28 7.13 11.18 6.74
N GLY A 29 7.94 10.57 7.61
CA GLY A 29 7.47 9.93 8.84
C GLY A 29 6.90 8.51 8.65
N ALA A 30 6.74 8.04 7.41
CA ALA A 30 6.45 6.65 7.14
C ALA A 30 7.74 5.82 7.10
N SER A 31 7.69 4.61 7.65
CA SER A 31 8.82 3.68 7.69
C SER A 31 8.52 2.44 6.85
N PRO A 32 9.42 2.02 5.94
CA PRO A 32 9.27 0.76 5.22
C PRO A 32 9.46 -0.45 6.15
N SER A 33 8.99 -1.62 5.72
CA SER A 33 9.12 -2.89 6.45
C SER A 33 9.48 -4.07 5.53
N GLY A 34 9.76 -5.23 6.11
CA GLY A 34 9.97 -6.49 5.36
C GLY A 34 11.30 -6.59 4.63
N GLU A 35 12.35 -5.96 5.14
CA GLU A 35 13.73 -6.20 4.69
C GLU A 35 14.38 -7.42 5.39
N GLY A 36 13.66 -8.09 6.31
CA GLY A 36 14.11 -9.27 7.07
C GLY A 36 12.99 -9.99 7.84
N ASP A 37 13.37 -11.00 8.63
CA ASP A 37 12.67 -11.71 9.73
C ASP A 37 11.16 -11.99 9.66
N GLY A 38 10.58 -12.10 8.46
CA GLY A 38 9.20 -12.58 8.27
C GLY A 38 8.12 -11.52 8.46
N GLU A 39 8.50 -10.24 8.51
CA GLU A 39 7.54 -9.14 8.49
C GLU A 39 7.01 -8.89 7.06
N PRO A 40 5.72 -8.52 6.89
CA PRO A 40 5.19 -8.07 5.60
C PRO A 40 6.04 -6.95 4.97
N TRP A 41 6.27 -7.05 3.67
CA TRP A 41 6.95 -6.01 2.91
C TRP A 41 5.99 -4.85 2.62
N VAL A 42 6.34 -3.66 3.13
CA VAL A 42 5.56 -2.43 2.92
C VAL A 42 6.47 -1.30 2.44
N ARG A 43 6.03 -0.57 1.40
CA ARG A 43 6.64 0.68 0.93
C ARG A 43 5.61 1.79 0.86
N TRP A 44 6.09 3.02 0.98
CA TRP A 44 5.23 4.20 1.10
C TRP A 44 5.55 5.22 0.01
N THR A 45 4.51 5.69 -0.65
CA THR A 45 4.55 6.81 -1.59
C THR A 45 3.34 7.71 -1.33
N GLY A 46 3.40 8.96 -1.75
CA GLY A 46 2.26 9.85 -1.59
C GLY A 46 2.47 11.19 -2.26
N ASP A 47 1.40 11.97 -2.26
CA ASP A 47 1.37 13.33 -2.77
C ASP A 47 0.73 14.26 -1.71
N GLY A 48 0.30 15.46 -2.13
CA GLY A 48 -0.34 16.43 -1.23
C GLY A 48 -1.76 16.05 -0.76
N LYS A 49 -2.36 14.98 -1.29
CA LYS A 49 -3.74 14.55 -1.03
C LYS A 49 -3.86 13.08 -0.66
N SER A 50 -2.91 12.26 -1.08
CA SER A 50 -2.96 10.81 -0.97
C SER A 50 -1.70 10.26 -0.32
N VAL A 51 -1.88 9.18 0.44
CA VAL A 51 -0.81 8.32 0.93
C VAL A 51 -1.11 6.90 0.47
N TYR A 52 -0.10 6.20 -0.03
CA TYR A 52 -0.20 4.84 -0.53
C TYR A 52 0.75 3.93 0.23
N ALA A 53 0.21 2.82 0.75
CA ALA A 53 0.99 1.69 1.24
C ALA A 53 1.00 0.60 0.17
N VAL A 54 2.16 0.31 -0.41
CA VAL A 54 2.37 -0.83 -1.30
C VAL A 54 2.74 -2.03 -0.43
N VAL A 55 1.89 -3.05 -0.40
CA VAL A 55 1.91 -4.17 0.53
C VAL A 55 2.02 -5.49 -0.21
N ASP A 56 3.08 -6.26 0.04
CA ASP A 56 3.23 -7.63 -0.48
C ASP A 56 2.87 -8.65 0.61
N ALA A 57 1.60 -8.64 1.02
CA ALA A 57 0.99 -9.54 1.99
C ALA A 57 -0.54 -9.40 1.98
N ALA A 58 -1.24 -10.37 2.58
CA ALA A 58 -2.66 -10.30 2.88
C ALA A 58 -2.92 -10.58 4.38
N GLY A 59 -4.08 -10.17 4.88
CA GLY A 59 -4.46 -10.23 6.29
C GLY A 59 -3.97 -9.02 7.08
N ARG A 60 -3.76 -9.21 8.39
CA ARG A 60 -3.34 -8.13 9.29
C ARG A 60 -1.89 -7.70 9.02
N VAL A 61 -1.72 -6.49 8.52
CA VAL A 61 -0.42 -5.88 8.20
C VAL A 61 -0.21 -4.63 9.05
N PRO A 62 0.82 -4.60 9.91
CA PRO A 62 1.22 -3.39 10.62
C PRO A 62 1.69 -2.32 9.64
N LEU A 63 1.17 -1.10 9.81
CA LEU A 63 1.50 0.07 9.02
C LEU A 63 2.28 1.06 9.88
N ARG A 64 3.58 1.20 9.57
CA ARG A 64 4.48 2.09 10.30
C ARG A 64 4.45 3.50 9.73
N ILE A 65 3.41 4.23 10.09
CA ILE A 65 3.23 5.64 9.77
C ILE A 65 2.56 6.34 10.97
N ALA A 66 2.79 7.63 11.15
CA ALA A 66 2.09 8.40 12.16
C ALA A 66 0.57 8.36 11.90
N ALA A 67 -0.22 8.03 12.92
CA ALA A 67 -1.67 7.86 12.79
C ALA A 67 -2.40 9.15 12.38
N ASP A 68 -1.80 10.31 12.61
CA ASP A 68 -2.32 11.61 12.21
C ASP A 68 -1.92 12.04 10.78
N ALA A 69 -1.05 11.27 10.09
CA ALA A 69 -0.65 11.56 8.71
C ALA A 69 -1.69 11.12 7.67
N VAL A 70 -2.62 10.25 8.05
CA VAL A 70 -3.63 9.65 7.17
C VAL A 70 -5.00 9.63 7.84
N ASP A 71 -6.04 9.64 7.01
CA ASP A 71 -7.39 9.33 7.45
C ASP A 71 -7.63 7.82 7.38
N ALA A 72 -7.51 7.12 8.52
CA ALA A 72 -7.62 5.65 8.56
C ALA A 72 -8.96 5.12 8.03
N ASP A 73 -10.06 5.86 8.22
CA ASP A 73 -11.39 5.48 7.75
C ASP A 73 -11.56 5.58 6.22
N SER A 74 -10.61 6.23 5.53
CA SER A 74 -10.62 6.37 4.07
C SER A 74 -9.95 5.20 3.34
N ALA A 75 -9.42 4.22 4.08
CA ALA A 75 -8.57 3.17 3.55
C ALA A 75 -9.32 2.27 2.52
N VAL A 76 -8.81 2.26 1.30
CA VAL A 76 -9.32 1.42 0.20
C VAL A 76 -8.15 0.87 -0.60
N THR A 77 -8.28 -0.31 -1.20
CA THR A 77 -7.33 -0.73 -2.23
C THR A 77 -7.54 0.11 -3.49
N LEU A 78 -6.49 0.33 -4.29
CA LEU A 78 -6.69 0.96 -5.62
C LEU A 78 -7.57 0.12 -6.56
N GLY A 79 -7.77 -1.17 -6.25
CA GLY A 79 -8.77 -2.03 -6.90
C GLY A 79 -10.21 -1.79 -6.41
N GLY A 80 -10.43 -0.92 -5.42
CA GLY A 80 -11.75 -0.49 -4.94
C GLY A 80 -12.31 -1.23 -3.73
N SER A 81 -11.56 -2.16 -3.13
CA SER A 81 -12.00 -2.88 -1.92
C SER A 81 -11.75 -2.06 -0.67
N ALA A 82 -12.74 -1.94 0.21
CA ALA A 82 -12.53 -1.31 1.52
C ALA A 82 -11.51 -2.09 2.35
N VAL A 83 -10.65 -1.37 3.08
CA VAL A 83 -9.62 -1.94 3.97
C VAL A 83 -9.92 -1.48 5.38
N ALA A 84 -10.17 -2.42 6.30
CA ALA A 84 -10.35 -2.07 7.70
C ALA A 84 -8.99 -1.70 8.32
N VAL A 85 -8.92 -0.55 9.00
CA VAL A 85 -7.72 -0.10 9.68
C VAL A 85 -8.01 0.15 11.14
N ASP A 86 -7.28 -0.55 12.00
CA ASP A 86 -7.34 -0.43 13.45
C ASP A 86 -6.18 0.44 13.93
N ALA A 87 -6.46 1.38 14.82
CA ALA A 87 -5.47 2.27 15.42
C ALA A 87 -5.31 1.92 16.91
N ASP A 88 -4.17 1.32 17.25
CA ASP A 88 -3.78 1.03 18.62
C ASP A 88 -2.58 1.90 19.01
N GLY A 89 -2.87 3.02 19.69
CA GLY A 89 -1.88 4.05 19.98
C GLY A 89 -1.28 4.64 18.69
N ASP A 90 0.03 4.48 18.52
CA ASP A 90 0.77 5.00 17.35
C ASP A 90 0.90 3.96 16.22
N VAL A 91 0.27 2.80 16.35
CA VAL A 91 0.36 1.71 15.37
C VAL A 91 -0.96 1.58 14.63
N LEU A 92 -0.91 1.77 13.31
CA LEU A 92 -2.00 1.39 12.42
C LEU A 92 -1.84 -0.07 12.00
N THR A 93 -2.92 -0.84 11.96
CA THR A 93 -2.95 -2.20 11.40
C THR A 93 -4.05 -2.29 10.36
N ALA A 94 -3.69 -2.60 9.12
CA ALA A 94 -4.65 -2.81 8.04
C ALA A 94 -5.01 -4.29 7.89
N ASP A 95 -6.28 -4.61 7.65
CA ASP A 95 -6.71 -5.92 7.18
C ASP A 95 -6.75 -5.93 5.64
N VAL A 96 -5.62 -6.32 5.05
CA VAL A 96 -5.38 -6.25 3.62
C VAL A 96 -6.03 -7.47 2.94
N PRO A 97 -6.98 -7.28 1.99
CA PRO A 97 -7.65 -8.40 1.35
C PRO A 97 -6.68 -9.27 0.54
N ALA A 98 -7.06 -10.51 0.23
CA ALA A 98 -6.30 -11.28 -0.75
C ALA A 98 -6.42 -10.63 -2.14
N SER A 99 -5.33 -10.59 -2.90
CA SER A 99 -5.35 -10.11 -4.28
C SER A 99 -5.76 -11.21 -5.24
N GLU A 100 -6.67 -10.89 -6.17
CA GLU A 100 -6.98 -11.77 -7.31
C GLU A 100 -5.95 -11.65 -8.45
N VAL A 101 -5.16 -10.57 -8.44
CA VAL A 101 -4.09 -10.30 -9.41
C VAL A 101 -2.74 -10.50 -8.74
N ALA A 102 -1.81 -11.14 -9.45
CA ALA A 102 -0.45 -11.35 -8.94
C ALA A 102 0.27 -10.02 -8.68
N GLY A 103 0.96 -9.95 -7.54
CA GLY A 103 1.77 -8.81 -7.14
C GLY A 103 1.27 -8.12 -5.87
N PRO A 104 1.98 -7.07 -5.43
CA PRO A 104 1.63 -6.32 -4.23
C PRO A 104 0.26 -5.63 -4.36
N GLN A 105 -0.46 -5.48 -3.27
CA GLN A 105 -1.63 -4.61 -3.21
C GLN A 105 -1.24 -3.19 -2.84
N VAL A 106 -2.07 -2.22 -3.21
CA VAL A 106 -1.88 -0.83 -2.79
C VAL A 106 -3.08 -0.38 -1.99
N VAL A 107 -2.85 -0.02 -0.73
CA VAL A 107 -3.84 0.63 0.13
C VAL A 107 -3.67 2.13 0.02
N HIS A 108 -4.72 2.81 -0.43
CA HIS A 108 -4.83 4.25 -0.55
C HIS A 108 -5.52 4.83 0.67
N PHE A 109 -4.97 5.93 1.15
CA PHE A 109 -5.52 6.77 2.20
C PHE A 109 -5.61 8.23 1.71
N VAL A 110 -6.63 8.94 2.18
CA VAL A 110 -6.63 10.40 2.17
C VAL A 110 -5.59 10.91 3.16
N ARG A 111 -4.76 11.85 2.72
CA ARG A 111 -3.74 12.51 3.55
C ARG A 111 -4.39 13.55 4.47
N ARG A 112 -3.86 13.68 5.69
CA ARG A 112 -4.23 14.72 6.66
C ARG A 112 -3.23 15.87 6.70
#